data_AF-A0A1J9QCU7-F1
#
_entry.id   AF-A0A1J9QCU7-F1
#
_cell.length_a   1.000
_cell.length_b   1.000
_cell.length_c   1.000
_cell.angle_alpha   90.00
_cell.angle_beta   90.00
_cell.angle_gamma   90.00
#
_symmetry.space_group_name_H-M   'P 1'
#
loop_
_entity.id
_entity.type
_entity.pdbx_description
1 polymer ?
#
loop_
_entity_poly.entity_id
_entity_poly.type
_entity_poly.pdbx_seq_one_letter_code
_entity_poly.pdbx_strand_id
1 'polypeptide(L)'
;MRHQTGDNGFPIHDGRDEGFGDVAADGDATGGEELLSSMIGLLLREAEAPPREVEGVGETFCDALDRVPTSSLKPTQACPICSNPFLDDPYPLVVRLPCHTSHLFDLECVRPWLRLRGTCPLDRTDFGKKERERERERIERLMKKGSGNGAGDDEEEEWDGMYG
;
A
#
# COMPACT_ATOMS: atom_id res chain seq x y z
N MET A 1 -1.89 -20.91 -42.35
CA MET A 1 -2.45 -21.93 -41.44
C MET A 1 -1.67 -23.23 -41.47
N ARG A 2 -0.75 -23.43 -40.50
CA ARG A 2 -0.50 -24.74 -39.85
C ARG A 2 0.02 -24.45 -38.44
N HIS A 3 -0.88 -24.39 -37.46
CA HIS A 3 -0.50 -24.33 -36.05
C HIS A 3 -0.09 -25.75 -35.65
N GLN A 4 1.20 -25.97 -35.38
CA GLN A 4 1.62 -27.22 -34.75
C GLN A 4 1.41 -27.05 -33.24
N THR A 5 0.54 -27.88 -32.68
CA THR A 5 0.32 -27.99 -31.24
C THR A 5 1.39 -28.89 -30.65
N GLY A 6 2.13 -28.40 -29.64
CA GLY A 6 2.98 -29.25 -28.82
C GLY A 6 2.16 -30.20 -27.94
N ASP A 7 2.80 -31.26 -27.46
CA ASP A 7 2.20 -32.42 -26.75
C ASP A 7 1.43 -32.08 -25.45
N ASN A 8 1.48 -30.83 -25.00
CA ASN A 8 0.83 -30.36 -23.76
C ASN A 8 -0.34 -29.39 -23.99
N GLY A 9 -0.83 -29.24 -25.23
CA GLY A 9 -2.03 -28.43 -25.52
C GLY A 9 -1.88 -26.91 -25.34
N PHE A 10 -0.70 -26.42 -24.94
CA PHE A 10 -0.38 -25.00 -24.88
C PHE A 10 0.25 -24.53 -26.20
N PRO A 11 -0.16 -23.37 -26.76
CA PRO A 11 0.46 -22.81 -27.95
C PRO A 11 1.94 -22.50 -27.69
N ILE A 12 2.84 -23.10 -28.49
CA ILE A 12 4.26 -22.76 -28.49
C ILE A 12 4.41 -21.50 -29.34
N HIS A 13 4.67 -20.36 -28.70
CA HIS A 13 5.01 -19.13 -29.38
C HIS A 13 6.51 -19.15 -29.69
N ASP A 14 6.88 -19.37 -30.96
CA ASP A 14 8.27 -19.55 -31.42
C ASP A 14 9.04 -18.23 -31.63
N GLY A 15 8.46 -17.10 -31.21
CA GLY A 15 9.10 -15.79 -31.28
C GLY A 15 9.30 -15.25 -32.70
N ARG A 16 8.66 -15.86 -33.71
CA ARG A 16 8.62 -15.32 -35.07
C ARG A 16 7.34 -14.50 -35.21
N ASP A 17 7.51 -13.19 -35.20
CA ASP A 17 6.48 -12.16 -35.39
C ASP A 17 5.65 -12.45 -36.66
N GLU A 18 4.50 -13.10 -36.50
CA GLU A 18 3.48 -13.16 -37.55
C GLU A 18 2.77 -11.80 -37.50
N GLY A 19 3.36 -10.85 -38.22
CA GLY A 19 3.00 -9.45 -38.24
C GLY A 19 1.49 -9.23 -38.23
N PHE A 20 1.06 -8.40 -37.29
CA PHE A 20 -0.29 -7.86 -37.22
C PHE A 20 -0.69 -7.33 -38.60
N GLY A 21 -1.78 -7.87 -39.13
CA GLY A 21 -2.37 -7.43 -40.38
C GLY A 21 -2.57 -5.92 -40.39
N ASP A 22 -2.10 -5.32 -41.47
CA ASP A 22 -2.17 -3.90 -41.78
C ASP A 22 -3.60 -3.35 -41.61
N VAL A 23 -3.82 -2.63 -40.52
CA VAL A 23 -4.98 -1.76 -40.30
C VAL A 23 -4.54 -0.31 -40.31
N ALA A 24 -3.74 0.08 -41.31
CA ALA A 24 -3.48 1.49 -41.59
C ALA A 24 -4.50 2.02 -42.62
N ALA A 25 -5.63 2.52 -42.12
CA ALA A 25 -6.39 3.57 -42.80
C ALA A 25 -7.22 4.34 -41.76
N ASP A 26 -6.83 5.59 -41.53
CA ASP A 26 -7.59 6.66 -40.88
C ASP A 26 -7.65 6.65 -39.33
N GLY A 27 -6.51 7.01 -38.71
CA GLY A 27 -6.45 7.46 -37.33
C GLY A 27 -5.05 7.90 -36.93
N ASP A 28 -4.87 9.18 -36.66
CA ASP A 28 -3.63 9.84 -36.22
C ASP A 28 -2.97 9.12 -35.02
N ALA A 29 -2.00 8.25 -35.29
CA ALA A 29 -1.34 7.40 -34.29
C ALA A 29 -0.22 8.12 -33.50
N THR A 30 0.09 9.38 -33.82
CA THR A 30 1.22 10.10 -33.21
C THR A 30 0.96 10.53 -31.77
N GLY A 31 -0.31 10.71 -31.39
CA GLY A 31 -0.67 11.12 -30.02
C GLY A 31 -0.42 10.02 -28.96
N GLY A 32 -0.45 8.75 -29.36
CA GLY A 32 -0.23 7.62 -28.45
C GLY A 32 1.23 7.48 -28.01
N GLU A 33 2.17 7.65 -28.95
CA GLU A 33 3.60 7.53 -28.66
C GLU A 33 4.11 8.66 -27.76
N GLU A 34 3.64 9.89 -27.98
CA GLU A 34 4.02 11.05 -27.18
C GLU A 34 3.46 10.96 -25.75
N LEU A 35 2.22 10.47 -25.59
CA LEU A 35 1.63 10.19 -24.28
C LEU A 35 2.39 9.08 -23.55
N LEU A 36 2.70 7.97 -24.22
CA LEU A 36 3.46 6.87 -23.63
C LEU A 36 4.85 7.33 -23.19
N SER A 37 5.55 8.12 -24.02
CA SER A 37 6.84 8.70 -23.67
C SER A 37 6.75 9.62 -22.45
N SER A 38 5.71 10.45 -22.37
CA SER A 38 5.46 11.31 -21.20
C SER A 38 5.17 10.48 -19.93
N MET A 39 4.39 9.40 -20.04
CA MET A 39 4.09 8.52 -18.90
C MET A 39 5.34 7.76 -18.43
N ILE A 40 6.17 7.28 -19.36
CA ILE A 40 7.47 6.64 -19.06
C ILE A 40 8.38 7.62 -18.32
N GLY A 41 8.47 8.87 -18.79
CA GLY A 41 9.29 9.90 -18.14
C GLY A 41 8.84 10.21 -16.71
N LEU A 42 7.54 10.21 -16.43
CA LEU A 42 7.01 10.39 -15.07
C LEU A 42 7.40 9.23 -14.16
N LEU A 43 7.25 7.98 -14.62
CA LEU A 43 7.61 6.79 -13.83
C LEU A 43 9.10 6.72 -13.51
N LEU A 44 9.98 7.06 -14.46
CA LEU A 44 11.42 7.11 -14.24
C LEU A 44 11.80 8.15 -13.18
N ARG A 45 11.18 9.33 -13.22
CA ARG A 45 11.42 10.40 -12.24
C ARG A 45 10.96 10.02 -10.83
N GLU A 46 9.84 9.31 -10.71
CA GLU A 46 9.37 8.79 -9.41
C GLU A 46 10.31 7.71 -8.86
N ALA A 47 10.88 6.87 -9.72
CA ALA A 47 11.85 5.85 -9.30
C ALA A 47 13.17 6.46 -8.82
N GLU A 48 13.62 7.57 -9.41
CA GLU A 48 14.87 8.25 -9.06
C GLU A 48 14.81 9.01 -7.71
N ALA A 49 13.61 9.35 -7.24
CA ALA A 49 13.39 10.10 -6.01
C ALA A 49 12.45 9.34 -5.05
N PRO A 50 12.89 8.19 -4.48
CA PRO A 50 12.07 7.43 -3.56
C PRO A 50 11.68 8.30 -2.35
N PRO A 51 10.43 8.21 -1.88
CA PRO A 51 9.97 9.00 -0.73
C PRO A 51 10.85 8.72 0.49
N ARG A 52 11.31 9.79 1.14
CA ARG A 52 12.26 9.75 2.27
C ARG A 52 11.64 9.28 3.59
N GLU A 53 10.30 9.27 3.65
CA GLU A 53 9.53 8.83 4.81
C GLU A 53 8.61 7.70 4.37
N VAL A 54 8.58 6.62 5.14
CA VAL A 54 7.61 5.54 4.93
C VAL A 54 6.21 6.08 5.22
N GLU A 55 5.38 6.21 4.18
CA GLU A 55 4.00 6.67 4.30
C GLU A 55 3.12 5.68 5.08
N GLY A 56 3.61 4.46 5.27
CA GLY A 56 2.95 3.41 6.01
C GLY A 56 2.68 3.68 7.48
N VAL A 57 1.90 2.78 8.07
CA VAL A 57 1.60 2.74 9.50
C VAL A 57 2.63 1.89 10.25
N GLY A 58 2.75 2.14 11.56
CA GLY A 58 3.61 1.35 12.43
C GLY A 58 3.16 -0.11 12.59
N GLU A 59 4.07 -0.98 13.05
CA GLU A 59 3.77 -2.39 13.35
C GLU A 59 2.65 -2.50 14.41
N THR A 60 2.69 -1.61 15.40
CA THR A 60 1.70 -1.52 16.48
C THR A 60 0.29 -1.25 15.98
N PHE A 61 0.14 -0.50 14.88
CA PHE A 61 -1.16 -0.29 14.24
C PHE A 61 -1.70 -1.59 13.64
N CYS A 62 -0.84 -2.34 12.94
CA CYS A 62 -1.22 -3.61 12.33
C CYS A 62 -1.61 -4.67 13.39
N ASP A 63 -0.92 -4.67 14.53
CA ASP A 63 -1.21 -5.57 15.64
C ASP A 63 -2.53 -5.22 16.36
N ALA A 64 -2.85 -3.93 16.43
CA ALA A 64 -4.07 -3.41 17.04
C ALA A 64 -5.33 -3.55 16.16
N LEU A 65 -5.21 -4.08 14.94
CA LEU A 65 -6.36 -4.31 14.06
C LEU A 65 -7.33 -5.32 14.66
N ASP A 66 -8.62 -5.06 14.42
CA ASP A 66 -9.71 -5.86 14.95
C ASP A 66 -9.74 -7.26 14.32
N ARG A 67 -9.69 -8.30 15.16
CA ARG A 67 -9.65 -9.71 14.75
C ARG A 67 -11.06 -10.21 14.54
N VAL A 68 -11.29 -10.86 13.41
CA VAL A 68 -12.61 -11.41 13.08
C VAL A 68 -12.63 -12.91 13.40
N PRO A 69 -13.51 -13.39 14.29
CA PRO A 69 -13.57 -14.81 14.60
C PRO A 69 -14.09 -15.59 13.40
N THR A 70 -13.52 -16.77 13.18
CA THR A 70 -13.88 -17.67 12.06
C THR A 70 -15.35 -18.03 12.01
N SER A 71 -16.00 -18.10 13.18
CA SER A 71 -17.45 -18.37 13.31
C SER A 71 -18.34 -17.29 12.68
N SER A 72 -17.83 -16.07 12.50
CA SER A 72 -18.58 -14.96 11.88
C SER A 72 -18.34 -14.84 10.37
N LEU A 73 -17.38 -15.59 9.83
CA LEU A 73 -17.01 -15.58 8.42
C LEU A 73 -17.90 -16.52 7.61
N LYS A 74 -18.27 -16.09 6.40
CA LYS A 74 -18.98 -16.94 5.45
C LYS A 74 -17.97 -17.72 4.60
N PRO A 75 -18.29 -18.96 4.17
CA PRO A 75 -17.40 -19.74 3.29
C PRO A 75 -17.19 -19.09 1.91
N THR A 76 -18.04 -18.14 1.53
CA THR A 76 -17.91 -17.39 0.28
C THR A 76 -16.94 -16.22 0.37
N GLN A 77 -16.42 -15.89 1.55
CA GLN A 77 -15.53 -14.75 1.73
C GLN A 77 -14.07 -15.17 1.53
N ALA A 78 -13.37 -14.38 0.73
CA ALA A 78 -11.97 -14.58 0.37
C ALA A 78 -11.19 -13.28 0.57
N CYS A 79 -9.89 -13.41 0.79
CA CYS A 79 -8.98 -12.28 0.90
C CYS A 79 -8.86 -11.56 -0.45
N PRO A 80 -9.15 -10.25 -0.56
CA PRO A 80 -9.06 -9.53 -1.84
C PRO A 80 -7.64 -9.40 -2.40
N ILE A 81 -6.60 -9.66 -1.57
CA ILE A 81 -5.19 -9.54 -1.98
C ILE A 81 -4.70 -10.84 -2.62
N CYS A 82 -4.90 -11.99 -1.96
CA CYS A 82 -4.44 -13.29 -2.48
C CYS A 82 -5.54 -14.10 -3.18
N SER A 83 -6.80 -13.66 -3.10
CA SER A 83 -7.99 -14.35 -3.62
C SER A 83 -8.30 -15.72 -3.01
N ASN A 84 -7.63 -16.11 -1.92
CA ASN A 84 -7.90 -17.36 -1.23
C ASN A 84 -9.10 -17.22 -0.25
N PRO A 85 -9.98 -18.23 -0.16
CA PRO A 85 -11.04 -18.27 0.85
C PRO A 85 -10.47 -18.27 2.26
N PHE A 86 -11.11 -17.52 3.17
CA PHE A 86 -10.61 -17.43 4.55
C PHE A 86 -10.72 -18.73 5.34
N LEU A 87 -11.66 -19.62 4.98
CA LEU A 87 -11.91 -20.86 5.71
C LEU A 87 -11.12 -22.05 5.17
N ASP A 88 -10.28 -21.85 4.14
CA ASP A 88 -9.43 -22.90 3.59
C ASP A 88 -8.16 -23.12 4.46
N ASP A 89 -7.76 -22.11 5.22
CA ASP A 89 -6.67 -22.21 6.19
C ASP A 89 -7.19 -22.79 7.53
N PRO A 90 -6.48 -23.73 8.18
CA PRO A 90 -6.85 -24.21 9.52
C PRO A 90 -6.77 -23.14 10.64
N TYR A 91 -5.96 -22.09 10.47
CA TYR A 91 -5.73 -21.02 11.44
C TYR A 91 -5.79 -19.63 10.78
N PRO A 92 -6.93 -19.23 10.20
CA PRO A 92 -7.01 -18.01 9.42
C PRO A 92 -6.97 -16.78 10.34
N LEU A 93 -6.00 -15.88 10.10
CA LEU A 93 -5.84 -14.63 10.84
C LEU A 93 -6.49 -13.48 10.10
N VAL A 94 -7.82 -13.43 10.13
CA VAL A 94 -8.59 -12.39 9.44
C VAL A 94 -8.69 -11.13 10.29
N VAL A 95 -8.38 -9.99 9.68
CA VAL A 95 -8.53 -8.66 10.26
C VAL A 95 -9.54 -7.83 9.50
N ARG A 96 -10.18 -6.93 10.25
CA ARG A 96 -11.04 -5.88 9.71
C ARG A 96 -10.33 -4.55 9.79
N LEU A 97 -10.25 -3.85 8.65
CA LEU A 97 -9.75 -2.47 8.63
C LEU A 97 -10.79 -1.49 9.18
N PRO A 98 -10.36 -0.39 9.84
CA PRO A 98 -11.27 0.55 10.50
C PRO A 98 -12.02 1.48 9.53
N CYS A 99 -11.74 1.41 8.23
CA CYS A 99 -12.42 2.19 7.19
C CYS A 99 -13.87 1.72 6.93
N HIS A 100 -14.10 0.41 6.90
CA HIS A 100 -15.42 -0.15 6.59
C HIS A 100 -15.56 -1.58 7.13
N THR A 101 -16.79 -1.98 7.49
CA THR A 101 -17.06 -3.29 8.09
C THR A 101 -16.84 -4.48 7.16
N SER A 102 -16.89 -4.25 5.84
CA SER A 102 -16.66 -5.27 4.81
C SER A 102 -15.19 -5.41 4.39
N HIS A 103 -14.30 -4.55 4.89
CA HIS A 103 -12.88 -4.56 4.50
C HIS A 103 -12.12 -5.57 5.36
N LEU A 104 -12.24 -6.82 4.93
CA LEU A 104 -11.65 -8.01 5.56
C LEU A 104 -10.46 -8.49 4.75
N PHE A 105 -9.37 -8.79 5.42
CA PHE A 105 -8.15 -9.30 4.81
C PHE A 105 -7.48 -10.30 5.74
N ASP A 106 -6.64 -11.15 5.15
CA ASP A 106 -5.65 -11.87 5.93
C ASP A 106 -4.60 -10.89 6.46
N LEU A 107 -4.25 -11.01 7.74
CA LEU A 107 -3.20 -10.23 8.39
C LEU A 107 -1.88 -10.31 7.62
N GLU A 108 -1.51 -11.49 7.14
CA GLU A 108 -0.25 -11.70 6.43
C GLU A 108 -0.22 -10.98 5.08
N CYS A 109 -1.38 -10.88 4.43
CA CYS A 109 -1.53 -10.19 3.16
C CYS A 109 -1.56 -8.67 3.34
N VAL A 110 -2.29 -8.16 4.34
CA VAL A 110 -2.53 -6.72 4.48
C VAL A 110 -1.40 -6.01 5.22
N ARG A 111 -0.66 -6.69 6.11
CA ARG A 111 0.42 -6.08 6.90
C ARG A 111 1.53 -5.48 6.02
N PRO A 112 2.10 -6.19 5.01
CA PRO A 112 3.11 -5.60 4.13
C PRO A 112 2.60 -4.36 3.38
N TRP A 113 1.33 -4.40 2.95
CA TRP A 113 0.69 -3.29 2.23
C TRP A 113 0.57 -2.04 3.10
N LEU A 114 0.04 -2.20 4.32
CA LEU A 114 -0.14 -1.11 5.28
C LEU A 114 1.19 -0.49 5.72
N ARG A 115 2.24 -1.30 5.87
CA ARG A 115 3.57 -0.81 6.23
C ARG A 115 4.26 -0.02 5.12
N LEU A 116 3.90 -0.27 3.86
CA LEU A 116 4.48 0.44 2.73
C LEU A 116 3.69 1.71 2.38
N ARG A 117 2.37 1.61 2.33
CA ARG A 117 1.48 2.66 1.79
C ARG A 117 0.56 3.29 2.83
N GLY A 118 0.27 2.59 3.92
CA GLY A 118 -0.63 3.09 4.98
C GLY A 118 -2.09 3.23 4.55
N THR A 119 -2.47 2.72 3.38
CA THR A 119 -3.80 2.88 2.79
C THR A 119 -4.55 1.57 2.69
N CYS A 120 -5.90 1.61 2.74
CA CYS A 120 -6.73 0.45 2.47
C CYS A 120 -6.65 0.01 0.98
N PRO A 121 -6.44 -1.28 0.67
CA PRO A 121 -6.39 -1.77 -0.71
C PRO A 121 -7.69 -1.57 -1.51
N LEU A 122 -8.84 -1.45 -0.84
CA LEU A 122 -10.16 -1.38 -1.49
C LEU A 122 -10.65 0.06 -1.68
N ASP A 123 -10.57 0.90 -0.64
CA ASP A 123 -11.13 2.26 -0.66
C ASP A 123 -10.08 3.38 -0.61
N ARG A 124 -8.79 3.02 -0.52
CA ARG A 124 -7.66 3.95 -0.44
C ARG A 124 -7.70 4.91 0.77
N THR A 125 -8.48 4.61 1.81
CA THR A 125 -8.45 5.36 3.07
C THR A 125 -7.05 5.33 3.65
N ASP A 126 -6.48 6.51 3.93
CA ASP A 126 -5.13 6.67 4.46
C ASP A 126 -5.11 6.66 5.99
N PHE A 127 -4.65 5.55 6.55
CA PHE A 127 -4.44 5.37 7.98
C PHE A 127 -3.11 5.97 8.45
N GLY A 128 -2.09 6.00 7.58
CA GLY A 128 -0.77 6.56 7.87
C GLY A 128 -0.84 8.05 8.18
N LYS A 129 -1.60 8.82 7.37
CA LYS A 129 -1.84 10.24 7.62
C LYS A 129 -2.53 10.48 8.96
N LYS A 130 -3.55 9.68 9.28
CA LYS A 130 -4.29 9.78 10.54
C LYS A 130 -3.41 9.46 11.76
N GLU A 131 -2.51 8.48 11.63
CA GLU A 131 -1.55 8.13 12.68
C GLU A 131 -0.55 9.27 12.91
N ARG A 132 0.05 9.79 11.83
CA ARG A 132 1.00 10.92 11.88
C ARG A 132 0.40 12.18 12.46
N GLU A 133 -0.85 12.49 12.10
CA GLU A 133 -1.58 13.65 12.66
C GLU A 133 -1.79 13.49 14.16
N ARG A 134 -2.27 12.32 14.61
CA ARG A 134 -2.47 12.02 16.03
C ARG A 134 -1.16 12.08 16.83
N GLU A 135 -0.07 11.59 16.26
CA GLU A 135 1.23 11.62 16.93
C GLU A 135 1.79 13.05 17.01
N ARG A 136 1.61 13.85 15.96
CA ARG A 136 1.96 15.28 15.96
C ARG A 136 1.20 16.04 17.05
N GLU A 137 -0.11 15.83 17.17
CA GLU A 137 -0.94 16.44 18.23
C GLU A 137 -0.50 16.00 19.63
N ARG A 138 -0.10 14.73 19.80
CA ARG A 138 0.43 14.20 21.07
C ARG A 138 1.72 14.93 21.45
N ILE A 139 2.66 15.04 20.52
CA ILE A 139 3.95 15.72 20.72
C ILE A 139 3.73 17.20 21.06
N GLU A 140 2.87 17.90 20.33
CA GLU A 140 2.54 19.31 20.58
C GLU A 140 1.97 19.51 21.99
N ARG A 141 1.06 18.63 22.44
CA ARG A 141 0.49 18.68 23.79
C ARG A 141 1.55 18.47 24.87
N LEU A 142 2.47 17.53 24.65
CA LEU A 142 3.58 17.27 25.58
C LEU A 142 4.53 18.48 25.68
N MET A 143 4.89 19.07 24.54
CA MET A 143 5.72 20.28 24.50
C MET A 143 5.07 21.46 25.23
N LYS A 144 3.77 21.71 25.00
CA LYS A 144 3.03 22.79 25.68
C LYS A 144 2.91 22.58 27.20
N LYS A 145 2.82 21.33 27.66
CA LYS A 145 2.75 21.00 29.09
C LYS A 145 4.12 21.14 29.77
N GLY A 146 5.22 20.95 29.04
CA GLY A 146 6.59 21.13 29.53
C GLY A 146 6.95 22.58 29.87
N SER A 147 6.46 23.56 29.08
CA SER A 147 6.72 25.00 29.35
C SER A 147 5.81 25.66 30.39
N GLY A 148 4.87 24.93 31.01
CA GLY A 148 3.82 25.51 31.85
C GLY A 148 3.99 25.40 33.37
N ASN A 149 5.08 24.80 33.86
CA ASN A 149 5.27 24.48 35.28
C ASN A 149 6.53 25.14 35.89
N GLY A 150 6.75 26.42 35.61
CA GLY A 150 7.89 27.16 36.14
C GLY A 150 7.68 28.67 36.04
N ALA A 151 6.69 29.21 36.75
CA ALA A 151 6.68 30.63 37.08
C ALA A 151 7.52 30.82 38.35
N GLY A 152 8.82 31.03 38.15
CA GLY A 152 9.81 31.38 39.16
C GLY A 152 11.15 31.60 38.48
N ASP A 153 11.45 32.87 38.20
CA ASP A 153 12.72 33.52 37.84
C ASP A 153 13.74 32.80 36.94
N ASP A 154 14.02 33.46 35.81
CA ASP A 154 15.36 33.80 35.30
C ASP A 154 16.47 32.75 35.44
N GLU A 155 16.77 32.04 34.34
CA GLU A 155 18.14 31.97 33.80
C GLU A 155 18.10 31.28 32.42
N GLU A 156 18.55 32.02 31.41
CA GLU A 156 18.90 31.50 30.09
C GLU A 156 20.08 30.53 30.22
N GLU A 157 19.85 29.24 30.47
CA GLU A 157 20.94 28.26 30.47
C GLU A 157 20.65 27.03 29.59
N GLU A 158 21.29 27.07 28.42
CA GLU A 158 22.27 26.04 28.04
C GLU A 158 21.75 24.60 27.97
N TRP A 159 21.12 24.26 26.85
CA TRP A 159 21.05 22.87 26.40
C TRP A 159 22.23 22.55 25.48
N ASP A 160 23.42 22.45 26.09
CA ASP A 160 24.61 21.86 25.48
C ASP A 160 25.03 20.64 26.32
N GLY A 161 24.97 19.44 25.75
CA GLY A 161 25.52 18.24 26.41
C GLY A 161 24.67 16.96 26.38
N MET A 162 24.43 16.38 25.21
CA MET A 162 24.08 14.94 25.12
C MET A 162 24.73 14.26 23.90
N TYR A 163 26.02 14.54 23.68
CA TYR A 163 26.91 13.67 22.90
C TYR A 163 28.26 13.59 23.62
N GLY A 164 28.35 12.64 24.56
CA GLY A 164 29.59 12.13 25.13
C GLY A 164 29.61 10.61 24.95
#